data_AF-A0A1N6J8Y7-F1
#
_entry.id   AF-A0A1N6J8Y7-F1
#
_cell.length_a   1.000
_cell.length_b   1.000
_cell.length_c   1.000
_cell.angle_alpha   90.00
_cell.angle_beta   90.00
_cell.angle_gamma   90.00
#
_symmetry.space_group_name_H-M   'P 1'
#
loop_
_entity.id
_entity.type
_entity.pdbx_description
1 polymer ?
#
loop_
_entity_poly.entity_id
_entity_poly.type
_entity_poly.pdbx_seq_one_letter_code
_entity_poly.pdbx_strand_id
1 'polypeptide(L)'
;MPEEIKTLIKKLAPLLDEDSDVFRELTTFFSKSAKIDMHHGDLAKFLKDNRTYQVIRVNGKSYKDCVYELVDNYPEMMDSNGMLRYYKAPAGNIKWEEVEAAEIAMGNELTMNAYGWEPDAWTIFESDESEHSLVAIVALDSLL
;
A
#
# COMPACT_ATOMS: atom_id res chain seq x y z
N MET A 1 5.06 -12.71 -15.88
CA MET A 1 5.41 -11.95 -14.65
C MET A 1 4.25 -11.09 -14.14
N PRO A 2 3.77 -9.99 -14.78
CA PRO A 2 2.50 -9.36 -14.37
C PRO A 2 1.33 -10.36 -14.43
N GLU A 3 1.32 -11.19 -15.48
CA GLU A 3 0.35 -12.27 -15.66
C GLU A 3 0.39 -13.33 -14.55
N GLU A 4 1.54 -13.53 -13.88
CA GLU A 4 1.63 -14.47 -12.74
C GLU A 4 0.98 -13.88 -11.49
N ILE A 5 1.21 -12.59 -11.21
CA ILE A 5 0.58 -11.88 -10.09
C ILE A 5 -0.93 -11.74 -10.30
N LYS A 6 -1.38 -11.34 -11.49
CA LYS A 6 -2.82 -11.28 -11.83
C LYS A 6 -3.51 -12.62 -11.63
N THR A 7 -2.89 -13.71 -12.12
CA THR A 7 -3.39 -15.07 -11.93
C THR A 7 -3.48 -15.43 -10.44
N LEU A 8 -2.47 -15.04 -9.65
CA LEU A 8 -2.47 -15.27 -8.21
C LEU A 8 -3.56 -14.46 -7.49
N ILE A 9 -3.77 -13.19 -7.84
CA ILE A 9 -4.85 -12.36 -7.31
C ILE A 9 -6.20 -13.01 -7.61
N LYS A 10 -6.46 -13.42 -8.86
CA LYS A 10 -7.72 -14.08 -9.24
C LYS A 10 -7.91 -15.44 -8.57
N LYS A 11 -6.83 -16.15 -8.25
CA LYS A 11 -6.90 -17.39 -7.47
C LYS A 11 -7.29 -17.14 -6.02
N LEU A 12 -6.78 -16.07 -5.40
CA LEU A 12 -7.00 -15.74 -3.99
C LEU A 12 -8.31 -14.98 -3.77
N ALA A 13 -8.68 -14.08 -4.67
CA ALA A 13 -9.91 -13.28 -4.64
C ALA A 13 -10.62 -13.35 -6.01
N PRO A 14 -11.34 -14.46 -6.32
CA PRO A 14 -11.95 -14.66 -7.64
C PRO A 14 -12.99 -13.60 -8.02
N LEU A 15 -13.65 -13.03 -7.02
CA LEU A 15 -14.69 -12.01 -7.18
C LEU A 15 -14.14 -10.58 -7.30
N LEU A 16 -12.84 -10.37 -7.09
CA LEU A 16 -12.23 -9.06 -7.27
C LEU A 16 -12.25 -8.71 -8.78
N ASP A 17 -12.83 -7.56 -9.09
CA ASP A 17 -12.93 -7.05 -10.45
C ASP A 17 -11.55 -6.63 -10.98
N GLU A 18 -11.21 -7.07 -12.19
CA GLU A 18 -9.91 -6.80 -12.81
C GLU A 18 -9.75 -5.34 -13.24
N ASP A 19 -10.87 -4.66 -13.49
CA ASP A 19 -10.90 -3.24 -13.81
C ASP A 19 -10.92 -2.36 -12.54
N SER A 20 -10.97 -2.95 -11.35
CA SER A 20 -10.96 -2.21 -10.09
C SER A 20 -9.59 -1.58 -9.79
N ASP A 21 -9.63 -0.43 -9.13
CA ASP A 21 -8.44 0.24 -8.61
C ASP A 21 -7.62 -0.70 -7.70
N VAL A 22 -8.29 -1.49 -6.86
CA VAL A 22 -7.63 -2.44 -5.95
C VAL A 22 -6.82 -3.47 -6.74
N PHE A 23 -7.40 -4.07 -7.78
CA PHE A 23 -6.72 -5.06 -8.61
C PHE A 23 -5.50 -4.47 -9.32
N ARG A 24 -5.65 -3.26 -9.89
CA ARG A 24 -4.56 -2.53 -10.52
C ARG A 24 -3.43 -2.26 -9.53
N GLU A 25 -3.74 -1.72 -8.36
CA GLU A 25 -2.69 -1.34 -7.40
C GLU A 25 -2.01 -2.55 -6.75
N LEU A 26 -2.73 -3.65 -6.51
CA LEU A 26 -2.10 -4.91 -6.07
C LEU A 26 -1.13 -5.43 -7.13
N THR A 27 -1.51 -5.37 -8.41
CA THR A 27 -0.63 -5.78 -9.50
C THR A 27 0.63 -4.91 -9.57
N THR A 28 0.50 -3.59 -9.36
CA THR A 28 1.63 -2.66 -9.27
C THR A 28 2.52 -2.96 -8.07
N PHE A 29 1.94 -3.11 -6.88
CA PHE A 29 2.67 -3.32 -5.63
C PHE A 29 3.56 -4.57 -5.68
N PHE A 30 3.07 -5.67 -6.24
CA PHE A 30 3.82 -6.92 -6.40
C PHE A 30 4.57 -7.02 -7.74
N SER A 31 4.75 -5.91 -8.46
CA SER A 31 5.52 -5.88 -9.70
C SER A 31 7.03 -5.86 -9.45
N LYS A 32 7.82 -6.34 -10.44
CA LYS A 32 9.29 -6.42 -10.33
C LYS A 32 10.03 -5.09 -10.39
N SER A 33 9.34 -3.98 -10.63
CA SER A 33 9.94 -2.63 -10.67
C SER A 33 10.07 -1.98 -9.29
N ALA A 34 9.56 -2.65 -8.26
CA ALA A 34 9.70 -2.22 -6.88
C ALA A 34 11.18 -2.18 -6.46
N LYS A 35 11.61 -1.15 -5.73
CA LYS A 35 12.98 -1.07 -5.20
C LYS A 35 13.20 -1.98 -3.99
N ILE A 36 12.12 -2.35 -3.31
CA ILE A 36 12.13 -3.37 -2.25
C ILE A 36 11.28 -4.54 -2.73
N ASP A 37 11.90 -5.71 -2.83
CA ASP A 37 11.23 -6.94 -3.24
C ASP A 37 10.19 -7.36 -2.19
N MET A 38 8.94 -7.49 -2.61
CA MET A 38 7.82 -7.86 -1.75
C MET A 38 7.63 -9.37 -1.67
N HIS A 39 7.35 -9.87 -0.47
CA HIS A 39 7.11 -11.29 -0.28
C HIS A 39 5.72 -11.66 -0.79
N HIS A 40 5.62 -12.55 -1.79
CA HIS A 40 4.32 -12.92 -2.39
C HIS A 40 3.32 -13.54 -1.39
N GLY A 41 3.81 -14.08 -0.26
CA GLY A 41 2.95 -14.55 0.83
C GLY A 41 2.14 -13.42 1.49
N ASP A 42 2.57 -12.17 1.39
CA ASP A 42 1.82 -11.02 1.92
C ASP A 42 0.55 -10.78 1.12
N LEU A 43 0.55 -11.08 -0.19
CA LEU A 43 -0.67 -11.02 -1.00
C LEU A 43 -1.74 -11.98 -0.47
N ALA A 44 -1.34 -13.21 -0.12
CA ALA A 44 -2.27 -14.21 0.44
C ALA A 44 -2.78 -13.82 1.83
N LYS A 45 -1.94 -13.17 2.65
CA LYS A 45 -2.36 -12.63 3.95
C LYS A 45 -3.28 -11.43 3.81
N PHE A 46 -3.05 -10.59 2.81
CA PHE A 46 -3.83 -9.39 2.55
C PHE A 46 -5.23 -9.76 2.05
N LEU A 47 -5.29 -10.66 1.06
CA LEU A 47 -6.52 -11.13 0.41
C LEU A 47 -7.30 -12.20 1.21
N LYS A 48 -7.28 -12.14 2.55
CA LYS A 48 -8.06 -13.05 3.41
C LYS A 48 -9.57 -12.84 3.18
N ASP A 49 -10.35 -13.89 3.44
CA ASP A 49 -11.81 -13.85 3.36
C ASP A 49 -12.41 -12.78 4.30
N ASN A 50 -13.63 -12.31 3.98
CA ASN A 50 -14.41 -11.31 4.75
C ASN A 50 -13.74 -9.94 4.90
N ARG A 51 -12.93 -9.54 3.94
CA ARG A 51 -12.33 -8.19 3.88
C ARG A 51 -12.90 -7.41 2.70
N THR A 52 -13.13 -6.13 2.93
CA THR A 52 -13.31 -5.14 1.86
C THR A 52 -12.01 -4.39 1.63
N TYR A 53 -11.79 -3.91 0.42
CA TYR A 53 -10.54 -3.26 0.05
C TYR A 53 -10.80 -1.87 -0.51
N GLN A 54 -9.94 -0.92 -0.15
CA GLN A 54 -9.97 0.43 -0.66
C GLN A 54 -8.56 0.87 -1.05
N VAL A 55 -8.47 1.71 -2.08
CA VAL A 55 -7.24 2.37 -2.46
C VAL A 55 -7.33 3.85 -2.10
N ILE A 56 -6.32 4.33 -1.40
CA ILE A 56 -6.15 5.72 -1.04
C ILE A 56 -4.89 6.23 -1.74
N ARG A 57 -4.96 7.42 -2.32
CA ARG A 57 -3.85 8.05 -3.02
C ARG A 57 -3.69 9.46 -2.48
N VAL A 58 -2.50 9.77 -2.00
CA VAL A 58 -2.16 11.09 -1.46
C VAL A 58 -0.86 11.57 -2.09
N ASN A 59 -0.76 12.88 -2.26
CA ASN A 59 0.42 13.54 -2.80
C ASN A 59 0.97 14.50 -1.75
N GLY A 60 2.28 14.70 -1.78
CA GLY A 60 2.96 15.54 -0.82
C GLY A 60 4.25 16.13 -1.39
N LYS A 61 4.77 17.15 -0.71
CA LYS A 61 6.07 17.74 -1.08
C LYS A 61 7.22 16.84 -0.66
N SER A 62 7.01 15.97 0.33
CA SER A 62 7.92 14.95 0.81
C SER A 62 7.17 13.65 1.14
N TYR A 63 7.89 12.53 1.31
CA TYR A 63 7.29 11.28 1.79
C TYR A 63 6.54 11.47 3.11
N LYS A 64 7.11 12.27 4.01
CA LYS A 64 6.52 12.56 5.32
C LYS A 64 5.20 13.34 5.20
N ASP A 65 5.14 14.31 4.29
CA ASP A 65 3.89 15.03 4.01
C ASP A 65 2.83 14.07 3.50
N CYS A 66 3.19 13.10 2.63
CA CYS A 66 2.23 12.08 2.20
C CYS A 66 1.69 11.25 3.39
N VAL A 67 2.51 10.94 4.38
CA VAL A 67 2.05 10.23 5.60
C VAL A 67 1.04 11.08 6.37
N TYR A 68 1.33 12.36 6.59
CA TYR A 68 0.40 13.24 7.30
C TYR A 68 -0.89 13.46 6.53
N GLU A 69 -0.82 13.67 5.21
CA GLU A 69 -2.02 13.77 4.38
C GLU A 69 -2.87 12.50 4.44
N LEU A 70 -2.24 11.32 4.57
CA LEU A 70 -2.94 10.07 4.75
C LEU A 70 -3.63 10.00 6.13
N VAL A 71 -2.90 10.27 7.20
CA VAL A 71 -3.39 10.18 8.60
C VAL A 71 -4.46 11.21 8.90
N ASP A 72 -4.27 12.46 8.47
CA ASP A 72 -5.15 13.56 8.79
C ASP A 72 -6.47 13.51 8.01
N ASN A 73 -6.45 13.01 6.77
CA ASN A 73 -7.63 13.00 5.90
C ASN A 73 -8.35 11.64 5.81
N TYR A 74 -7.68 10.55 6.19
CA TYR A 74 -8.25 9.20 6.13
C TYR A 74 -8.11 8.45 7.47
N PRO A 75 -8.60 9.02 8.58
CA PRO A 75 -8.44 8.41 9.90
C PRO A 75 -9.10 7.02 10.00
N GLU A 76 -10.06 6.68 9.15
CA GLU A 76 -10.70 5.37 9.10
C GLU A 76 -9.73 4.21 8.79
N MET A 77 -8.58 4.50 8.16
CA MET A 77 -7.59 3.46 7.89
C MET A 77 -6.91 2.95 9.17
N MET A 78 -6.98 3.72 10.26
CA MET A 78 -6.44 3.34 11.57
C MET A 78 -7.06 2.05 12.11
N ASP A 79 -8.29 1.76 11.67
CA ASP A 79 -9.04 0.56 12.03
C ASP A 79 -8.91 -0.54 10.96
N SER A 80 -7.98 -0.41 10.02
CA SER A 80 -7.74 -1.45 9.00
C SER A 80 -7.19 -2.74 9.60
N ASN A 81 -7.34 -3.85 8.89
CA ASN A 81 -6.81 -5.17 9.26
C ASN A 81 -5.56 -5.55 8.47
N GLY A 82 -5.05 -4.63 7.66
CA GLY A 82 -3.87 -4.78 6.84
C GLY A 82 -3.73 -3.61 5.89
N MET A 83 -2.48 -3.23 5.62
CA MET A 83 -2.17 -2.14 4.71
C MET A 83 -0.93 -2.50 3.88
N LEU A 84 -1.09 -2.44 2.57
CA LEU A 84 0.02 -2.44 1.63
C LEU A 84 0.20 -1.01 1.14
N ARG A 85 1.39 -0.42 1.30
CA ARG A 85 1.61 0.96 0.85
C ARG A 85 2.83 1.07 -0.04
N TYR A 86 2.77 1.93 -1.04
CA TYR A 86 3.97 2.20 -1.81
C TYR A 86 4.13 3.68 -2.10
N TYR A 87 5.37 4.12 -2.08
CA TYR A 87 5.72 5.48 -2.47
C TYR A 87 6.06 5.52 -3.95
N LYS A 88 5.71 6.62 -4.60
CA LYS A 88 6.32 7.00 -5.87
C LYS A 88 7.24 8.19 -5.63
N ALA A 89 8.48 8.02 -6.05
CA ALA A 89 9.53 9.00 -5.94
C ALA A 89 9.83 9.59 -7.32
N PRO A 90 10.09 10.90 -7.42
CA PRO A 90 10.67 11.47 -8.63
C PRO A 90 11.97 10.73 -9.02
N ALA A 91 12.09 10.36 -10.30
CA ALA A 91 13.16 9.51 -10.81
C ALA A 91 14.57 10.01 -10.41
N GLY A 92 15.44 9.08 -10.00
CA GLY A 92 16.85 9.33 -9.70
C GLY A 92 17.14 9.97 -8.34
N ASN A 93 16.13 10.23 -7.51
CA ASN A 93 16.26 11.00 -6.26
C ASN A 93 15.68 10.31 -5.01
N ILE A 94 15.74 8.97 -4.93
CA ILE A 94 15.35 8.27 -3.70
C ILE A 94 16.42 8.51 -2.63
N LYS A 95 16.08 9.35 -1.64
CA LYS A 95 16.85 9.49 -0.41
C LYS A 95 16.26 8.55 0.65
N TRP A 96 16.92 7.43 0.86
CA TRP A 96 16.46 6.38 1.77
C TRP A 96 16.20 6.88 3.19
N GLU A 97 17.03 7.79 3.70
CA GLU A 97 16.84 8.41 5.02
C GLU A 97 15.49 9.14 5.15
N GLU A 98 15.01 9.78 4.08
CA GLU A 98 13.71 10.48 4.07
C GLU A 98 12.54 9.47 4.02
N VAL A 99 12.72 8.34 3.35
CA VAL A 99 11.73 7.25 3.30
C VAL A 99 11.64 6.56 4.67
N GLU A 100 12.78 6.26 5.29
CA GLU A 100 12.82 5.68 6.64
C GLU A 100 12.16 6.62 7.67
N ALA A 101 12.43 7.92 7.59
CA ALA A 101 11.79 8.90 8.48
C ALA A 101 10.26 8.95 8.28
N ALA A 102 9.78 8.80 7.04
CA ALA A 102 8.35 8.72 6.75
C ALA A 102 7.72 7.44 7.31
N GLU A 103 8.39 6.29 7.16
CA GLU A 103 7.91 5.02 7.69
C GLU A 103 7.93 4.97 9.24
N ILE A 104 8.91 5.61 9.88
CA ILE A 104 8.91 5.81 11.33
C ILE A 104 7.72 6.68 11.76
N ALA A 105 7.45 7.77 11.02
CA ALA A 105 6.30 8.62 11.29
C ALA A 105 4.99 7.82 11.12
N MET A 106 4.85 7.06 10.04
CA MET A 106 3.72 6.17 9.79
C MET A 106 3.53 5.21 10.97
N GLY A 107 4.58 4.52 11.40
CA GLY A 107 4.51 3.64 12.57
C GLY A 107 4.07 4.35 13.85
N ASN A 108 4.57 5.56 14.11
CA ASN A 108 4.18 6.33 15.30
C ASN A 108 2.72 6.79 15.28
N GLU A 109 2.20 7.18 14.13
CA GLU A 109 0.79 7.57 14.00
C GLU A 109 -0.13 6.34 14.09
N LEU A 110 0.25 5.21 13.47
CA LEU A 110 -0.56 3.99 13.41
C LEU A 110 -0.53 3.13 14.69
N THR A 111 0.49 3.28 15.55
CA THR A 111 0.71 2.40 16.72
C THR A 111 -0.35 2.50 17.81
N MET A 112 -1.31 3.43 17.73
CA MET A 112 -2.41 3.50 18.70
C MET A 112 -3.44 2.36 18.53
N ASN A 113 -3.61 1.77 17.33
CA ASN A 113 -4.59 0.70 17.04
C ASN A 113 -4.00 -0.56 16.37
N ALA A 114 -2.70 -0.61 16.06
CA ALA A 114 -2.04 -1.60 15.19
C ALA A 114 -1.94 -3.06 15.71
N TYR A 115 -2.56 -3.43 16.83
CA TYR A 115 -2.57 -4.83 17.32
C TYR A 115 -3.51 -5.71 16.45
N GLY A 116 -3.12 -5.98 15.20
CA GLY A 116 -3.87 -6.86 14.31
C GLY A 116 -3.60 -6.73 12.81
N TRP A 117 -2.84 -5.72 12.38
CA TRP A 117 -2.58 -5.49 10.95
C TRP A 117 -1.74 -6.63 10.38
N GLU A 118 -2.32 -7.39 9.44
CA GLU A 118 -1.56 -8.39 8.71
C GLU A 118 -2.07 -8.52 7.26
N PRO A 119 -1.21 -8.20 6.26
CA PRO A 119 0.16 -7.69 6.36
C PRO A 119 0.23 -6.16 6.56
N ASP A 120 1.34 -5.71 7.14
CA ASP A 120 1.83 -4.33 7.04
C ASP A 120 3.13 -4.38 6.21
N ALA A 121 3.04 -3.97 4.94
CA ALA A 121 4.18 -4.04 4.03
C ALA A 121 4.25 -2.79 3.15
N TRP A 122 5.47 -2.42 2.77
CA TRP A 122 5.69 -1.24 1.96
C TRP A 122 6.81 -1.39 0.93
N THR A 123 6.71 -0.65 -0.16
CA THR A 123 7.77 -0.55 -1.16
C THR A 123 7.83 0.85 -1.78
N ILE A 124 8.75 1.05 -2.72
CA ILE A 124 8.93 2.32 -3.42
C ILE A 124 9.22 2.09 -4.90
N PHE A 125 8.64 2.95 -5.73
CA PHE A 125 8.84 3.00 -7.16
C PHE A 125 9.42 4.35 -7.56
N GLU A 126 10.25 4.36 -8.59
CA GLU A 126 10.55 5.60 -9.30
C GLU A 126 9.40 5.93 -10.24
N SER A 127 9.10 7.21 -10.36
CA SER A 127 8.05 7.78 -11.20
C SER A 127 8.63 8.96 -11.97
N ASP A 128 8.09 9.18 -13.16
CA ASP A 128 8.39 10.37 -13.98
C ASP A 128 7.68 11.63 -13.44
N GLU A 129 6.83 11.48 -12.42
CA GLU A 129 6.14 12.58 -11.75
C GLU A 129 7.08 13.43 -10.88
N SER A 130 6.77 14.73 -10.76
CA SER A 130 7.60 15.69 -10.01
C SER A 130 7.30 15.70 -8.50
N GLU A 131 6.16 15.18 -8.09
CA GLU A 131 5.70 15.17 -6.70
C GLU A 131 5.88 13.79 -6.08
N HIS A 132 6.01 13.75 -4.75
CA HIS A 132 5.96 12.49 -4.02
C HIS A 132 4.50 12.06 -3.91
N SER A 133 4.24 10.77 -4.09
CA SER A 133 2.93 10.21 -3.80
C SER A 133 3.04 8.95 -2.96
N LEU A 134 1.98 8.69 -2.20
CA LEU A 134 1.79 7.48 -1.42
C LEU A 134 0.47 6.87 -1.85
N VAL A 135 0.52 5.60 -2.21
CA VAL A 135 -0.67 4.79 -2.48
C VAL A 135 -0.79 3.75 -1.38
N ALA A 136 -1.89 3.80 -0.65
CA ALA A 136 -2.23 2.82 0.38
C ALA A 136 -3.39 1.95 -0.11
N ILE A 137 -3.19 0.63 -0.07
CA ILE A 137 -4.22 -0.38 -0.30
C ILE A 137 -4.57 -0.91 1.07
N VAL A 138 -5.76 -0.56 1.55
CA VAL A 138 -6.22 -0.89 2.90
C VAL A 138 -7.22 -2.04 2.84
N ALA A 139 -7.09 -2.98 3.77
CA ALA A 139 -8.05 -4.03 3.99
C ALA A 139 -8.87 -3.69 5.24
N LEU A 140 -10.17 -3.52 5.07
CA LEU A 140 -11.12 -3.19 6.13
C LEU A 140 -11.99 -4.43 6.44
N ASP A 141 -12.52 -4.51 7.65
CA ASP A 141 -13.53 -5.53 7.95
C ASP A 141 -14.76 -5.30 7.07
N SER A 142 -15.18 -6.36 6.39
CA SER A 142 -16.51 -6.41 5.79
C SER A 142 -17.50 -6.40 6.95
N LEU A 143 -18.13 -5.25 7.20
CA LEU A 143 -19.32 -5.18 8.07
C LEU A 143 -20.39 -6.10 7.49
N LEU A 144 -20.45 -7.34 7.97
CA LEU A 144 -21.61 -8.21 7.92
C LEU A 144 -22.33 -8.15 9.27
#